data_AF-A0A950FYL4-F1
#
_entry.id   AF-A0A950FYL4-F1
#
_cell.length_a   1.000
_cell.length_b   1.000
_cell.length_c   1.000
_cell.angle_alpha   90.00
_cell.angle_beta   90.00
_cell.angle_gamma   90.00
#
_symmetry.space_group_name_H-M   'P 1'
#
loop_
_entity.id
_entity.type
_entity.pdbx_description
1 polymer ?
#
loop_
_entity_poly.entity_id
_entity_poly.type
_entity_poly.pdbx_seq_one_letter_code
_entity_poly.pdbx_strand_id
1 'polypeptide(L)'
;MSDQFFYLQLNFSPKSGTRTFPITGQRQVAVEVPKDLVRSKQAGLLDENRTEKVIATDLAKRVALGTFPSVAERFIGLYDEDPPIWYEERAHVMNERPCDHEENGTRAWRIV
;
A
#
# COMPACT_ATOMS: atom_id res chain seq x y z
N MET A 1 -13.84 12.37 3.58
CA MET A 1 -13.27 10.98 3.66
C MET A 1 -14.36 9.93 3.50
N SER A 2 -14.16 8.96 2.61
CA SER A 2 -15.07 7.80 2.46
C SER A 2 -15.31 7.08 3.78
N ASP A 3 -16.55 6.64 4.03
CA ASP A 3 -16.90 5.86 5.23
C ASP A 3 -16.46 4.40 5.15
N GLN A 4 -16.25 3.89 3.93
CA GLN A 4 -15.99 2.47 3.70
C GLN A 4 -14.50 2.15 3.52
N PHE A 5 -13.73 3.10 2.98
CA PHE A 5 -12.34 2.85 2.57
C PHE A 5 -11.40 3.97 3.03
N PHE A 6 -10.16 3.59 3.29
CA PHE A 6 -9.02 4.49 3.31
C PHE A 6 -8.37 4.51 1.93
N TYR A 7 -8.07 5.69 1.41
CA TYR A 7 -7.33 5.86 0.16
C TYR A 7 -5.94 6.39 0.45
N LEU A 8 -4.93 5.66 -0.04
CA LEU A 8 -3.54 5.99 0.18
C LEU A 8 -2.77 5.91 -1.14
N GLN A 9 -1.75 6.75 -1.27
CA GLN A 9 -0.68 6.54 -2.24
C GLN A 9 0.61 6.24 -1.51
N LEU A 10 1.28 5.20 -1.97
CA LEU A 10 2.58 4.76 -1.49
C LEU A 10 3.63 5.06 -2.55
N ASN A 11 4.71 5.70 -2.12
CA ASN A 11 5.89 5.89 -2.93
C ASN A 11 6.96 4.90 -2.46
N PHE A 12 7.48 4.12 -3.39
CA PHE A 12 8.52 3.13 -3.14
C PHE A 12 9.80 3.61 -3.81
N SER A 13 10.64 4.27 -3.02
CA SER A 13 11.98 4.69 -3.43
C SER A 13 12.97 3.56 -3.10
N PRO A 14 13.68 2.98 -4.08
CA PRO A 14 14.63 1.89 -3.81
C PRO A 14 15.77 2.38 -2.91
N LYS A 15 16.13 1.58 -1.89
CA LYS A 15 17.26 1.92 -1.01
C LYS A 15 18.57 1.99 -1.78
N SER A 16 19.29 3.08 -1.58
CA SER A 16 20.63 3.28 -2.14
C SER A 16 21.60 2.24 -1.57
N GLY A 17 22.28 1.47 -2.44
CA GLY A 17 23.28 0.47 -2.04
C GLY A 17 22.81 -0.98 -2.06
N THR A 18 21.54 -1.25 -2.39
CA THR A 18 21.04 -2.61 -2.63
C THR A 18 21.53 -3.14 -3.98
N ARG A 19 22.81 -3.55 -4.02
CA ARG A 19 23.56 -3.96 -5.22
C ARG A 19 23.02 -5.23 -5.90
N THR A 20 22.07 -5.90 -5.29
CA THR A 20 21.60 -7.23 -5.69
C THR A 20 20.48 -7.22 -6.73
N PHE A 21 19.75 -6.10 -6.90
CA PHE A 21 18.65 -6.02 -7.86
C PHE A 21 18.63 -4.66 -8.57
N PRO A 22 18.65 -4.61 -9.91
CA PRO A 22 18.49 -3.37 -10.65
C PRO A 22 17.02 -2.94 -10.61
N ILE A 23 16.55 -2.50 -9.44
CA ILE A 23 15.25 -1.86 -9.31
C ILE A 23 15.45 -0.41 -9.73
N THR A 24 15.17 -0.11 -11.00
CA THR A 24 15.27 1.24 -11.55
C THR A 24 13.93 1.95 -11.43
N GLY A 25 13.95 3.15 -10.84
CA GLY A 25 12.79 4.05 -10.77
C GLY A 25 11.99 3.98 -9.46
N GLN A 26 11.52 5.15 -9.03
CA GLN A 26 10.51 5.26 -7.99
C GLN A 26 9.20 4.63 -8.48
N ARG A 27 8.49 3.95 -7.60
CA ARG A 27 7.19 3.35 -7.94
C ARG A 27 6.10 3.95 -7.07
N GLN A 28 5.05 4.42 -7.71
CA GLN A 28 3.90 4.96 -7.03
C GLN A 28 2.75 3.97 -7.13
N VAL A 29 2.07 3.72 -6.01
CA VAL A 29 0.95 2.79 -5.97
C VAL A 29 -0.19 3.43 -5.20
N ALA A 30 -1.34 3.56 -5.87
CA ALA A 30 -2.60 3.92 -5.22
C ALA A 30 -3.22 2.67 -4.60
N VAL A 31 -3.72 2.77 -3.38
CA VAL A 31 -4.32 1.66 -2.64
C VAL A 31 -5.62 2.10 -2.00
N GLU A 32 -6.64 1.25 -2.06
CA GLU A 32 -7.82 1.36 -1.21
C GLU A 32 -7.83 0.23 -0.17
N VAL A 33 -8.04 0.58 1.09
CA VAL A 33 -8.08 -0.37 2.21
C VAL A 33 -9.46 -0.29 2.88
N PRO A 34 -10.20 -1.41 3.02
CA PRO A 34 -11.47 -1.42 3.73
C PRO A 34 -11.31 -1.04 5.21
N LYS A 35 -12.11 -0.10 5.71
CA LYS A 35 -12.06 0.30 7.14
C LYS A 35 -12.44 -0.83 8.07
N ASP A 36 -13.38 -1.68 7.68
CA ASP A 36 -13.81 -2.82 8.49
C ASP A 36 -12.68 -3.85 8.67
N LEU A 37 -11.84 -4.04 7.64
CA LEU A 37 -10.65 -4.88 7.74
C LEU A 37 -9.65 -4.30 8.73
N VAL A 38 -9.45 -2.98 8.71
CA VAL A 38 -8.56 -2.26 9.63
C VAL A 38 -9.04 -2.41 11.08
N ARG A 39 -10.33 -2.19 11.33
CA ARG A 39 -10.95 -2.34 12.65
C ARG A 39 -10.91 -3.78 13.15
N SER A 40 -11.18 -4.74 12.28
CA SER A 40 -11.08 -6.16 12.61
C SER A 40 -9.65 -6.55 13.00
N LYS A 41 -8.64 -6.07 12.25
CA LYS A 41 -7.22 -6.26 12.58
C LYS A 41 -6.85 -5.56 13.89
N GLN A 42 -7.36 -4.36 14.14
CA GLN A 42 -7.10 -3.63 15.38
C GLN A 42 -7.67 -4.37 16.59
N ALA A 43 -8.91 -4.84 16.52
CA ALA A 43 -9.54 -5.62 17.59
C ALA A 43 -8.83 -6.96 17.87
N GLY A 44 -8.18 -7.54 16.86
CA GLY A 44 -7.39 -8.76 17.00
C GLY A 44 -5.96 -8.55 17.52
N LEU A 45 -5.50 -7.29 17.63
CA LEU A 45 -4.18 -6.96 18.17
C LEU A 45 -4.29 -6.64 19.66
N LEU A 46 -3.44 -7.26 20.48
CA LEU A 46 -3.28 -6.91 21.90
C LEU A 46 -2.63 -5.53 22.11
N ASP A 47 -2.11 -4.93 21.02
CA ASP A 47 -1.47 -3.63 21.02
C ASP A 47 -2.48 -2.56 20.59
N GLU A 48 -3.30 -2.12 21.56
CA GLU A 48 -4.32 -1.07 21.39
C GLU A 48 -3.72 0.28 20.96
N ASN A 49 -2.40 0.47 21.07
CA ASN A 49 -1.72 1.72 20.73
C ASN A 49 -1.51 1.90 19.22
N ARG A 50 -1.69 0.86 18.40
CA ARG A 50 -1.62 1.02 16.94
C ARG A 50 -2.86 1.73 16.42
N THR A 51 -2.65 2.94 15.90
CA THR A 51 -3.71 3.70 15.23
C THR A 51 -4.21 2.99 13.98
N GLU A 52 -5.49 3.18 13.62
CA GLU A 52 -6.09 2.67 12.37
C GLU A 52 -5.21 3.02 11.14
N LYS A 53 -4.59 4.20 11.15
CA LYS A 53 -3.69 4.65 10.07
C LYS A 53 -2.45 3.77 9.92
N VAL A 54 -1.84 3.34 11.01
CA VAL A 54 -0.66 2.45 10.97
C VAL A 54 -1.05 1.09 10.42
N ILE A 55 -2.18 0.54 10.86
CA ILE A 55 -2.69 -0.75 10.39
C ILE A 55 -3.04 -0.68 8.90
N ALA A 56 -3.77 0.36 8.49
CA ALA A 56 -4.11 0.58 7.08
C ALA A 56 -2.84 0.74 6.21
N THR A 57 -1.81 1.43 6.71
CA THR A 57 -0.54 1.58 5.98
C THR A 57 0.19 0.24 5.84
N ASP A 58 0.24 -0.60 6.87
CA ASP A 58 0.87 -1.93 6.79
C ASP A 58 0.15 -2.84 5.79
N LEU A 59 -1.19 -2.86 5.83
CA LEU A 59 -2.02 -3.58 4.87
C LEU A 59 -1.76 -3.07 3.44
N ALA A 60 -1.76 -1.75 3.26
CA ALA A 60 -1.53 -1.15 1.96
C ALA A 60 -0.15 -1.47 1.38
N LYS A 61 0.90 -1.42 2.20
CA LYS A 61 2.27 -1.76 1.80
C LYS A 61 2.36 -3.20 1.27
N ARG A 62 1.75 -4.16 1.97
CA ARG A 62 1.76 -5.57 1.56
C ARG A 62 1.10 -5.77 0.20
N VAL A 63 -0.11 -5.22 0.02
CA VAL A 63 -0.87 -5.38 -1.23
C VAL A 63 -0.21 -4.62 -2.38
N ALA A 64 0.33 -3.42 -2.12
CA ALA A 64 1.04 -2.64 -3.12
C ALA A 64 2.26 -3.38 -3.68
N LEU A 65 3.02 -4.08 -2.83
CA LEU A 65 4.16 -4.90 -3.27
C LEU A 65 3.71 -6.10 -4.13
N GLY A 66 2.49 -6.61 -3.93
CA GLY A 66 1.88 -7.61 -4.79
C GLY A 66 1.72 -7.17 -6.26
N THR A 67 1.67 -5.86 -6.52
CA THR A 67 1.62 -5.30 -7.88
C THR A 67 2.95 -5.35 -8.62
N PHE A 68 4.06 -5.62 -7.92
CA PHE A 68 5.39 -5.60 -8.53
C PHE A 68 5.66 -6.92 -9.29
N PRO A 69 6.29 -6.83 -10.47
CA PRO A 69 6.39 -7.95 -11.40
C PRO A 69 7.26 -9.10 -10.87
N SER A 70 8.35 -8.82 -10.16
CA SER A 70 9.27 -9.85 -9.67
C SER A 70 9.10 -10.11 -8.18
N VAL A 71 9.24 -11.38 -7.77
CA VAL A 71 9.21 -11.79 -6.34
C VAL A 71 10.29 -11.05 -5.54
N ALA A 72 11.45 -10.82 -6.15
CA ALA A 72 12.54 -10.06 -5.54
C ALA A 72 12.12 -8.63 -5.18
N GLU A 73 11.34 -7.95 -6.04
CA GLU A 73 10.87 -6.59 -5.79
C GLU A 73 9.76 -6.51 -4.73
N ARG A 74 9.13 -7.62 -4.34
CA ARG A 74 8.02 -7.62 -3.35
C ARG A 74 8.49 -7.55 -1.89
N PHE A 75 9.78 -7.38 -1.65
CA PHE A 75 10.35 -7.34 -0.31
C PHE A 75 10.31 -5.93 0.28
N ILE A 76 9.58 -5.74 1.39
CA ILE A 76 9.39 -4.43 2.07
C ILE A 76 10.74 -3.78 2.39
N GLY A 77 11.74 -4.56 2.80
CA GLY A 77 13.04 -4.03 3.22
C GLY A 77 13.87 -3.35 2.13
N LEU A 78 13.49 -3.47 0.85
CA LEU A 78 14.20 -2.91 -0.30
C LEU A 78 13.89 -1.42 -0.58
N TYR A 79 12.85 -0.87 0.02
CA TYR A 79 12.41 0.50 -0.23
C TYR A 79 12.55 1.36 1.02
N ASP A 80 12.86 2.63 0.82
CA ASP A 80 12.78 3.64 1.87
C ASP A 80 11.32 3.80 2.30
N GLU A 81 11.12 4.01 3.61
CA GLU A 81 9.79 4.18 4.19
C GLU A 81 9.31 5.61 4.01
N ASP A 82 9.04 5.98 2.76
CA ASP A 82 8.39 7.24 2.45
C ASP A 82 7.00 7.28 3.12
N PRO A 83 6.61 8.40 3.74
CA PRO A 83 5.32 8.51 4.40
C PRO A 83 4.18 8.36 3.38
N PRO A 84 3.10 7.62 3.72
CA PRO A 84 1.95 7.49 2.84
C PRO A 84 1.24 8.83 2.65
N ILE A 85 0.79 9.10 1.43
CA ILE A 85 -0.07 10.24 1.13
C ILE A 85 -1.52 9.77 1.28
N TRP A 86 -2.31 10.46 2.11
CA TRP A 86 -3.70 10.12 2.37
C TRP A 86 -4.63 10.97 1.53
N TYR A 87 -5.62 10.34 0.91
CA TYR A 87 -6.64 11.02 0.12
C TYR A 87 -8.03 10.84 0.75
N GLU A 88 -8.86 11.87 0.60
CA GLU A 88 -10.26 11.80 1.02
C GLU A 88 -11.13 11.01 0.05
N GLU A 89 -10.72 10.99 -1.22
CA GLU A 89 -11.44 10.43 -2.36
C GLU A 89 -10.57 9.43 -3.13
N ARG A 90 -11.20 8.61 -3.98
CA ARG A 90 -10.51 7.68 -4.87
C ARG A 90 -9.62 8.44 -5.84
N ALA A 91 -8.38 7.98 -6.04
CA ALA A 91 -7.54 8.48 -7.11
C ALA A 91 -8.15 8.15 -8.49
N HIS A 92 -7.93 9.02 -9.49
CA HIS A 92 -8.47 8.84 -10.85
C HIS A 92 -8.17 7.46 -11.44
N VAL A 93 -6.93 6.97 -11.26
CA VAL A 93 -6.50 5.64 -11.73
C VAL A 93 -7.40 4.49 -11.22
N MET A 94 -8.00 4.65 -10.05
CA MET A 94 -8.88 3.64 -9.45
C MET A 94 -10.24 3.54 -10.14
N ASN A 95 -10.63 4.54 -10.93
CA ASN A 95 -11.90 4.60 -11.65
C ASN A 95 -11.74 4.29 -13.14
N GLU A 96 -10.55 4.49 -13.69
CA GLU A 96 -10.26 4.34 -15.13
C GLU A 96 -9.99 2.89 -15.53
N ARG A 97 -9.50 2.06 -14.61
CA ARG A 97 -9.09 0.68 -14.91
C ARG A 97 -9.25 -0.29 -13.73
N PRO A 98 -9.29 -1.61 -14.00
CA PRO A 98 -9.22 -2.63 -12.96
C PRO A 98 -7.95 -2.52 -12.11
N CYS A 99 -8.03 -3.01 -10.86
CA CYS A 99 -6.86 -3.08 -9.97
C CYS A 99 -5.81 -4.07 -10.48
N ASP A 100 -4.54 -3.78 -10.21
CA ASP A 100 -3.43 -4.67 -10.55
C ASP A 100 -3.31 -5.85 -9.58
N HIS A 101 -3.70 -5.64 -8.32
CA HIS A 101 -3.66 -6.66 -7.28
C HIS A 101 -4.74 -6.42 -6.24
N GLU A 102 -5.32 -7.50 -5.72
CA GLU A 102 -6.31 -7.48 -4.65
C GLU A 102 -5.99 -8.58 -3.64
N GLU A 103 -6.07 -8.23 -2.34
CA GLU A 103 -5.94 -9.17 -1.23
C GLU A 103 -6.85 -8.73 -0.09
N ASN A 104 -7.72 -9.64 0.40
CA ASN A 104 -8.66 -9.36 1.50
C ASN A 104 -9.54 -8.11 1.27
N GLY A 105 -9.91 -7.81 0.03
CA GLY A 105 -10.67 -6.62 -0.36
C GLY A 105 -9.86 -5.32 -0.37
N THR A 106 -8.58 -5.35 -0.02
CA THR A 106 -7.63 -4.25 -0.26
C THR A 106 -7.18 -4.33 -1.71
N ARG A 107 -7.30 -3.23 -2.46
CA ARG A 107 -7.02 -3.19 -3.89
C ARG A 107 -5.91 -2.19 -4.18
N ALA A 108 -5.03 -2.50 -5.13
CA ALA A 108 -3.88 -1.69 -5.48
C ALA A 108 -3.75 -1.44 -7.00
N TRP A 109 -3.32 -0.23 -7.36
CA TRP A 109 -3.03 0.22 -8.72
C TRP A 109 -1.65 0.85 -8.76
N ARG A 110 -0.77 0.36 -9.62
CA ARG A 110 0.45 1.05 -10.01
C ARG A 110 0.09 2.33 -10.77
N ILE A 111 0.68 3.42 -10.36
CA ILE A 111 0.69 4.68 -11.09
C ILE A 111 1.97 4.64 -11.93
N VAL A 112 1.81 4.62 -13.25
CA VAL A 112 2.90 4.55 -14.24
C VAL A 112 3.04 5.88 -14.96
#